data_AF-A0AA38RML8-F1
#
_entry.id   AF-A0AA38RML8-F1
#
_cell.length_a   1.000
_cell.length_b   1.000
_cell.length_c   1.000
_cell.angle_alpha   90.00
_cell.angle_beta   90.00
_cell.angle_gamma   90.00
#
_symmetry.space_group_name_H-M   'P 1'
#
loop_
_entity.id
_entity.type
_entity.pdbx_description
1 polymer ?
#
loop_
_entity_poly.entity_id
_entity_poly.type
_entity_poly.pdbx_seq_one_letter_code
_entity_poly.pdbx_strand_id
1 'polypeptide(L)'
;MLPTLLRRAAAQGPRSQLDLPNVAFKLKKVWPPDFTKLSPQEQLRLEKKYKRRAQLATARPTWNKTIKLAQLFAITFVVVYGVFFMETKDEHNPFLGVRKKFWEIMAPFTSQERPIRRTLEKPRDLENRRGLDGEPVSTHPTPK
;
A
#
# COMPACT_ATOMS: atom_id res chain seq x y z
N MET A 1 7.71 -11.08 21.54
CA MET A 1 6.87 -11.98 20.71
C MET A 1 7.65 -12.76 19.64
N LEU A 2 8.86 -12.35 19.25
CA LEU A 2 9.69 -13.04 18.25
C LEU A 2 10.51 -14.28 18.71
N PRO A 3 10.90 -14.48 20.00
CA PRO A 3 11.72 -15.64 20.37
C PRO A 3 10.95 -16.97 20.27
N THR A 4 9.62 -16.93 20.26
CA THR A 4 8.77 -18.11 20.09
C THR A 4 8.66 -18.57 18.63
N LEU A 5 8.82 -17.67 17.65
CA LEU A 5 8.79 -18.01 16.23
C LEU A 5 10.12 -18.62 15.76
N LEU A 6 11.25 -18.09 16.24
CA LEU A 6 12.58 -18.68 15.97
C LEU A 6 12.71 -20.09 16.57
N ARG A 7 12.18 -20.31 17.79
CA ARG A 7 12.10 -21.65 18.39
C ARG A 7 11.21 -22.61 17.59
N ARG A 8 10.20 -22.08 16.89
CA ARG A 8 9.26 -22.87 16.07
C ARG A 8 9.75 -23.15 14.65
N ALA A 9 10.62 -22.29 14.11
CA ALA A 9 11.25 -22.46 12.80
C ALA A 9 12.45 -23.43 12.86
N ALA A 10 13.30 -23.34 13.89
CA ALA A 10 14.39 -24.30 14.13
C ALA A 10 13.87 -25.72 14.44
N ALA A 11 12.63 -25.84 14.91
CA ALA A 11 11.94 -27.11 15.10
C ALA A 11 11.27 -27.64 13.82
N GLN A 12 11.46 -27.06 12.63
CA GLN A 12 10.87 -27.56 11.37
C GLN A 12 11.96 -27.94 10.36
N GLY A 13 12.93 -28.76 10.80
CA GLY A 13 13.73 -29.57 9.87
C GLY A 13 12.87 -30.68 9.22
N PRO A 14 13.33 -31.31 8.12
CA PRO A 14 12.58 -32.32 7.40
C PRO A 14 12.43 -33.56 8.28
N ARG A 15 11.32 -33.64 9.01
CA ARG A 15 11.01 -34.79 9.88
C ARG A 15 10.45 -35.93 9.06
N SER A 16 11.30 -36.58 8.28
CA SER A 16 11.13 -38.00 7.99
C SER A 16 11.23 -38.76 9.32
N GLN A 17 10.17 -39.44 9.72
CA GLN A 17 10.12 -40.33 10.89
C GLN A 17 10.66 -39.73 12.20
N LEU A 18 9.72 -39.36 13.06
CA LEU A 18 9.92 -39.21 14.49
C LEU A 18 10.52 -40.49 15.11
N ASP A 19 11.85 -40.61 15.16
CA ASP A 19 12.56 -41.49 16.10
C ASP A 19 12.44 -40.90 17.51
N LEU A 20 11.28 -41.10 18.13
CA LEU A 20 11.15 -40.97 19.59
C LEU A 20 11.68 -42.26 20.22
N PRO A 21 12.66 -42.20 21.13
CA PRO A 21 13.08 -43.37 21.86
C PRO A 21 11.92 -43.83 22.76
N ASN A 22 11.33 -44.97 22.39
CA ASN A 22 10.47 -45.78 23.25
C ASN A 22 9.17 -45.11 23.74
N VAL A 23 8.29 -44.71 22.82
CA VAL A 23 6.87 -44.49 23.18
C VAL A 23 6.22 -45.87 23.33
N ALA A 24 5.99 -46.31 24.56
CA ALA A 24 5.34 -47.59 24.90
C ALA A 24 3.93 -47.78 24.29
N PHE A 25 3.40 -46.77 23.61
CA PHE A 25 2.12 -46.80 22.93
C PHE A 25 2.33 -46.73 21.41
N LYS A 26 2.16 -47.88 20.75
CA LYS A 26 2.12 -47.95 19.29
C LYS A 26 0.92 -47.12 18.80
N LEU A 27 1.17 -46.15 17.92
CA LEU A 27 0.09 -45.43 17.24
C LEU A 27 -0.79 -46.45 16.50
N LYS A 28 -2.07 -46.54 16.89
CA LYS A 28 -3.03 -47.46 16.25
C LYS A 28 -3.23 -47.18 14.75
N LYS A 29 -2.91 -45.96 14.30
CA LYS A 29 -2.94 -45.55 12.90
C LYS A 29 -1.83 -44.53 12.64
N VAL A 30 -0.92 -44.84 11.72
CA VAL A 30 0.09 -43.89 11.24
C VAL A 30 -0.60 -42.82 10.40
N TRP A 31 -0.31 -41.56 10.71
CA TRP A 31 -0.70 -40.39 9.94
C TRP A 31 0.62 -39.74 9.47
N PRO A 32 0.76 -39.24 8.23
CA PRO A 32 -0.19 -39.17 7.12
C PRO A 32 -0.43 -40.53 6.44
N PRO A 33 -1.63 -40.77 5.87
CA PRO A 33 -1.83 -41.91 4.99
C PRO A 33 -1.01 -41.74 3.71
N ASP A 34 -0.34 -42.81 3.27
CA ASP A 34 0.41 -42.82 2.01
C ASP A 34 -0.55 -42.68 0.83
N PHE A 35 -0.73 -41.45 0.32
CA PHE A 35 -1.69 -41.17 -0.76
C PHE A 35 -1.44 -41.98 -2.03
N THR A 36 -0.21 -42.38 -2.30
CA THR A 36 0.18 -43.20 -3.46
C THR A 36 -0.38 -44.63 -3.42
N LYS A 37 -0.72 -45.15 -2.23
CA LYS A 37 -1.26 -46.50 -2.04
C LYS A 37 -2.80 -46.53 -1.95
N LEU A 38 -3.44 -45.37 -1.85
CA LEU A 38 -4.90 -45.26 -1.77
C LEU A 38 -5.54 -45.22 -3.15
N SER A 39 -6.75 -45.77 -3.26
CA SER A 39 -7.56 -45.64 -4.46
C SER A 39 -7.93 -44.15 -4.71
N PRO A 40 -8.10 -43.73 -5.97
CA PRO A 40 -8.50 -42.36 -6.29
C PRO A 40 -9.79 -41.91 -5.60
N GLN A 41 -10.73 -42.83 -5.38
CA GLN A 41 -11.99 -42.55 -4.70
C GLN A 41 -11.80 -42.20 -3.21
N GLU A 42 -10.85 -42.85 -2.55
CA GLU A 42 -10.53 -42.57 -1.15
C GLU A 42 -9.73 -41.28 -0.99
N GLN A 43 -8.83 -40.97 -1.93
CA GLN A 43 -8.13 -39.68 -1.98
C GLN A 43 -9.14 -38.53 -2.05
N LEU A 44 -10.11 -38.59 -2.97
CA LEU A 44 -11.16 -37.57 -3.10
C LEU A 44 -12.01 -37.44 -1.83
N ARG A 45 -12.28 -38.53 -1.10
CA ARG A 45 -12.98 -38.48 0.19
C ARG A 45 -12.17 -37.75 1.25
N LEU A 46 -10.86 -38.01 1.32
CA LEU A 46 -9.95 -37.31 2.23
C LEU A 46 -9.83 -35.83 1.89
N GLU A 47 -9.71 -35.49 0.61
CA GLU A 47 -9.69 -34.10 0.14
C GLU A 47 -10.98 -33.36 0.51
N LYS A 48 -12.15 -33.96 0.26
CA LYS A 48 -13.44 -33.36 0.65
C LYS A 48 -13.53 -33.16 2.16
N LYS A 49 -13.01 -34.09 2.96
CA LYS A 49 -12.98 -33.98 4.43
C LYS A 49 -12.03 -32.88 4.89
N TYR A 50 -10.88 -32.76 4.25
CA TYR A 50 -9.91 -31.70 4.50
C TYR A 50 -10.49 -30.32 4.18
N LYS A 51 -11.03 -30.13 2.97
CA LYS A 51 -11.67 -28.87 2.54
C LYS A 51 -12.76 -28.43 3.52
N ARG A 52 -13.64 -29.36 3.95
CA ARG A 52 -14.67 -29.09 4.96
C ARG A 52 -14.09 -28.61 6.30
N ARG A 53 -13.04 -29.28 6.80
CA ARG A 53 -12.37 -28.89 8.04
C ARG A 53 -11.66 -27.56 7.93
N ALA A 54 -11.03 -27.27 6.80
CA ALA A 54 -10.38 -25.99 6.53
C ALA A 54 -11.41 -24.84 6.48
N GLN A 55 -12.56 -25.06 5.84
CA GLN A 55 -13.66 -24.11 5.84
C GLN A 55 -14.20 -23.86 7.26
N LEU A 56 -14.44 -24.91 8.05
CA LEU A 56 -14.86 -24.77 9.45
C LEU A 56 -13.83 -24.07 10.34
N ALA A 57 -12.54 -24.36 10.15
CA ALA A 57 -11.46 -23.67 10.85
C ALA A 57 -11.40 -22.18 10.47
N THR A 58 -11.75 -21.85 9.24
CA THR A 58 -11.73 -20.48 8.72
C THR A 58 -13.00 -19.70 9.07
N ALA A 59 -14.13 -20.38 9.26
CA ALA A 59 -15.44 -19.81 9.67
C ALA A 59 -15.45 -19.19 11.08
N ARG A 60 -14.33 -19.27 11.81
CA ARG A 60 -14.09 -18.59 13.10
C ARG A 60 -14.29 -17.07 12.99
N PRO A 61 -14.69 -16.38 14.09
CA PRO A 61 -15.37 -15.08 14.09
C PRO A 61 -14.71 -14.06 13.17
N THR A 62 -15.41 -13.75 12.08
CA THR A 62 -15.01 -12.81 11.03
C THR A 62 -15.10 -11.37 11.50
N TRP A 63 -16.05 -11.06 12.39
CA TRP A 63 -16.28 -9.71 12.91
C TRP A 63 -15.01 -9.06 13.49
N ASN A 64 -14.28 -9.80 14.33
CA ASN A 64 -13.01 -9.32 14.90
C ASN A 64 -11.92 -9.13 13.84
N LYS A 65 -11.91 -9.93 12.77
CA LYS A 65 -10.97 -9.75 11.66
C LYS A 65 -11.32 -8.48 10.88
N THR A 66 -12.60 -8.24 10.62
CA THR A 66 -13.10 -7.04 9.95
C THR A 66 -12.81 -5.78 10.75
N ILE A 67 -13.06 -5.78 12.07
CA ILE A 67 -12.76 -4.63 12.93
C ILE A 67 -11.26 -4.34 12.93
N LYS A 68 -10.41 -5.37 13.06
CA LYS A 68 -8.95 -5.17 13.01
C LYS A 68 -8.49 -4.59 11.68
N LEU A 69 -9.09 -5.04 10.58
CA LEU A 69 -8.81 -4.51 9.25
C LEU A 69 -9.28 -3.06 9.11
N ALA A 70 -10.49 -2.74 9.60
CA ALA A 70 -11.03 -1.38 9.62
C ALA A 70 -10.19 -0.44 10.51
N GLN A 71 -9.72 -0.92 11.65
CA GLN A 71 -8.81 -0.17 12.53
C GLN A 71 -7.49 0.12 11.83
N LEU A 72 -6.88 -0.88 11.19
CA LEU A 72 -5.66 -0.71 10.42
C LEU A 72 -5.85 0.24 9.24
N PHE A 73 -7.00 0.15 8.57
CA PHE A 73 -7.38 1.06 7.49
C PHE A 73 -7.53 2.49 8.00
N ALA A 74 -8.22 2.71 9.11
CA ALA A 74 -8.41 4.03 9.70
C ALA A 74 -7.08 4.68 10.11
N ILE A 75 -6.18 3.93 10.76
CA ILE A 75 -4.83 4.40 11.11
C ILE A 75 -4.06 4.78 9.85
N THR A 76 -4.05 3.90 8.85
CA THR A 76 -3.35 4.13 7.58
C THR A 76 -3.93 5.36 6.85
N PHE A 77 -5.25 5.51 6.84
CA PHE A 77 -5.94 6.62 6.21
C PHE A 77 -5.55 7.96 6.86
N VAL A 78 -5.52 8.04 8.20
CA VAL A 78 -5.09 9.25 8.91
C VAL A 78 -3.63 9.58 8.62
N VAL A 79 -2.74 8.57 8.58
CA VAL A 79 -1.32 8.79 8.24
C VAL A 79 -1.17 9.30 6.81
N VAL A 80 -1.84 8.70 5.83
CA VAL A 80 -1.80 9.15 4.43
C VAL A 80 -2.37 10.56 4.31
N TYR A 81 -3.49 10.85 4.98
CA TYR A 81 -4.07 12.20 5.02
C TYR A 81 -3.09 13.22 5.60
N GLY A 82 -2.46 12.91 6.73
CA GLY A 82 -1.46 13.77 7.37
C GLY A 82 -0.24 14.04 6.48
N VAL A 83 0.24 13.04 5.75
CA VAL A 83 1.42 13.21 4.88
C VAL A 83 1.11 13.93 3.57
N PHE A 84 -0.07 13.69 2.97
CA PHE A 84 -0.39 14.19 1.63
C PHE A 84 -1.26 15.44 1.60
N PHE A 85 -2.19 15.58 2.54
CA PHE A 85 -3.27 16.58 2.47
C PHE A 85 -3.22 17.60 3.61
N MET A 86 -2.53 17.29 4.71
CA MET A 86 -2.30 18.27 5.76
C MET A 86 -1.22 19.27 5.31
N GLU A 87 -1.65 20.31 4.61
CA GLU A 87 -0.81 21.44 4.26
C GLU A 87 -0.58 22.29 5.51
N THR A 88 0.58 22.11 6.15
CA THR A 88 0.99 22.96 7.26
C THR A 88 1.32 24.34 6.71
N LYS A 89 0.73 25.38 7.32
CA LYS A 89 0.91 26.79 6.91
C LYS A 89 2.34 27.30 7.14
N ASP A 90 3.19 26.50 7.77
CA ASP A 90 4.59 26.82 8.03
C ASP A 90 5.44 26.62 6.78
N GLU A 91 6.37 27.54 6.57
CA GLU A 91 7.26 27.66 5.41
C GLU A 91 8.16 26.43 5.18
N HIS A 92 8.25 25.54 6.18
CA HIS A 92 9.00 24.28 6.15
C HIS A 92 8.07 23.08 6.36
N ASN A 93 7.34 22.68 5.30
CA ASN A 93 6.52 21.47 5.32
C ASN A 93 7.41 20.20 5.38
N PRO A 94 7.47 19.46 6.51
CA PRO A 94 8.43 18.35 6.69
C PRO A 94 8.14 17.15 5.79
N PHE A 95 6.92 17.05 5.25
CA PHE A 95 6.47 15.94 4.41
C PHE A 95 6.65 16.18 2.90
N LEU A 96 7.15 17.34 2.48
CA LEU A 96 7.42 17.67 1.08
C LEU A 96 8.34 16.64 0.41
N GLY A 97 9.40 16.22 1.10
CA GLY A 97 10.35 15.23 0.57
C GLY A 97 9.73 13.84 0.41
N VAL A 98 8.85 13.44 1.34
CA VAL A 98 8.14 12.14 1.29
C VAL A 98 7.15 12.12 0.14
N ARG A 99 6.37 13.21 -0.03
CA ARG A 99 5.42 13.35 -1.13
C ARG A 99 6.12 13.33 -2.49
N LYS A 100 7.22 14.07 -2.66
CA LYS A 100 8.00 14.09 -3.92
C LYS A 100 8.53 12.70 -4.29
N LYS A 101 9.20 12.02 -3.36
CA LYS A 101 9.70 10.66 -3.59
C LYS A 101 8.58 9.68 -3.93
N PHE A 102 7.42 9.78 -3.27
CA PHE A 102 6.27 8.94 -3.59
C PHE A 102 5.78 9.17 -5.03
N TRP A 103 5.64 10.43 -5.45
CA TRP A 103 5.21 10.74 -6.81
C TRP A 103 6.27 10.37 -7.86
N GLU A 104 7.57 10.45 -7.54
CA GLU A 104 8.64 9.96 -8.41
C GLU A 104 8.57 8.44 -8.61
N ILE A 105 8.29 7.68 -7.53
CA ILE A 105 8.13 6.23 -7.59
C ILE A 105 6.81 5.83 -8.30
N MET A 106 5.74 6.61 -8.11
CA MET A 106 4.42 6.36 -8.72
C MET A 106 4.28 6.92 -10.14
N ALA A 107 5.16 7.83 -10.56
CA ALA A 107 5.18 8.40 -11.92
C ALA A 107 5.22 7.32 -13.02
N PRO A 108 6.08 6.29 -12.99
CA PRO A 108 6.07 5.24 -14.02
C PRO A 108 4.79 4.40 -14.06
N PHE A 109 4.05 4.30 -12.95
CA PHE A 109 2.80 3.53 -12.87
C PHE A 109 1.55 4.36 -13.23
N THR A 110 1.64 5.69 -13.18
CA THR A 110 0.50 6.62 -13.37
C THR A 110 0.66 7.52 -14.59
N SER A 111 1.83 7.51 -15.25
CA SER A 111 2.08 8.19 -16.53
C SER A 111 1.36 7.47 -17.67
N GLN A 112 0.06 7.72 -17.78
CA GLN A 112 -0.56 7.77 -19.09
C GLN A 112 -0.14 9.11 -19.70
N GLU A 113 0.61 9.08 -20.81
CA GLU A 113 1.14 10.26 -21.49
C GLU A 113 0.08 11.36 -21.58
N ARG A 114 0.26 12.43 -20.80
CA ARG A 114 -0.53 13.65 -20.99
C ARG A 114 0.21 14.47 -22.04
N PRO A 115 -0.33 14.65 -23.25
CA PRO A 115 0.30 15.52 -24.24
C PRO A 115 0.41 16.92 -23.64
N ILE A 116 1.65 17.38 -23.51
CA ILE A 116 1.99 18.71 -22.98
C ILE A 116 1.27 19.74 -23.86
N ARG A 117 0.22 20.39 -23.35
CA ARG A 117 -0.27 21.64 -23.94
C ARG A 117 0.86 22.64 -23.74
N ARG A 118 1.59 22.94 -24.82
CA ARG A 118 2.52 24.06 -24.89
C ARG A 118 1.78 25.29 -24.37
N THR A 119 2.15 25.75 -23.18
CA THR A 119 1.74 27.06 -22.68
C THR A 119 2.28 28.07 -23.68
N LEU A 120 1.38 28.72 -24.41
CA LEU A 120 1.69 29.78 -25.33
C LEU A 120 2.26 30.93 -24.49
N GLU A 121 3.59 31.07 -24.44
CA GLU A 121 4.21 32.24 -23.83
C GLU A 121 3.60 33.49 -24.47
N LYS A 122 2.93 34.31 -23.67
CA LYS A 122 2.49 35.62 -24.10
C LYS A 122 3.75 36.50 -24.19
N PRO A 123 4.15 37.01 -25.36
CA PRO A 123 5.38 37.77 -25.50
C PRO A 123 5.28 39.05 -24.65
N ARG A 124 6.31 39.29 -23.84
CA ARG A 124 6.42 40.41 -22.88
C ARG A 124 6.70 41.76 -23.54
N ASP A 125 6.61 41.82 -24.88
CA ASP A 125 7.16 42.92 -25.68
C ASP A 125 6.15 44.06 -25.92
N LEU A 126 4.88 43.88 -25.54
CA LEU A 126 3.81 44.86 -25.78
C LEU A 126 3.49 45.77 -24.59
N GLU A 127 4.00 45.48 -23.40
CA GLU A 127 3.73 46.28 -22.18
C GLU A 127 4.63 47.54 -22.12
N ASN A 128 5.90 47.44 -22.55
CA ASN A 128 6.89 48.52 -22.42
C ASN A 128 6.75 49.67 -23.45
N ARG A 129 5.84 49.56 -24.43
CA ARG A 129 5.64 50.59 -25.47
C ARG A 129 4.66 51.71 -25.07
N ARG A 130 3.95 51.58 -23.95
CA ARG A 130 2.88 52.51 -23.53
C ARG A 130 3.31 53.60 -22.54
N GLY A 131 4.60 53.67 -22.19
CA GLY A 131 5.10 54.56 -21.13
C GLY A 131 6.07 55.66 -21.59
N LEU A 132 6.13 56.00 -22.88
CA LEU A 132 7.20 56.85 -23.44
C LEU A 132 6.71 58.08 -24.23
N ASP A 133 5.50 58.55 -23.95
CA ASP A 133 4.95 59.81 -24.47
C ASP A 133 4.30 60.50 -23.25
N GLY A 134 4.84 61.51 -22.59
CA GLY A 134 5.67 62.62 -23.06
C GLY A 134 4.84 63.91 -23.14
N GLU A 135 4.33 64.40 -22.00
CA GLU A 135 4.06 65.85 -21.76
C GLU A 135 5.32 66.67 -22.13
N PRO A 136 5.30 68.01 -22.39
CA PRO A 136 4.26 69.03 -22.11
C PRO A 136 4.10 70.13 -23.20
N VAL A 137 3.02 70.93 -23.22
CA VAL A 137 3.09 72.35 -23.69
C VAL A 137 2.06 73.23 -22.98
N SER A 138 2.56 74.21 -22.22
CA SER A 138 1.84 75.35 -21.65
C SER A 138 1.53 76.44 -22.68
N THR A 139 0.33 77.01 -22.67
CA THR A 139 0.07 78.40 -23.11
C THR A 139 -1.16 78.99 -22.39
N HIS A 140 -0.92 79.97 -21.53
CA HIS A 140 -1.88 81.04 -21.16
C HIS A 140 -2.07 81.98 -22.38
N PRO A 141 -3.21 82.72 -22.57
CA PRO A 141 -3.56 83.86 -21.72
C PRO A 141 -5.07 84.17 -21.49
N THR A 142 -5.26 85.08 -20.52
CA THR A 142 -6.39 85.90 -19.98
C THR A 142 -7.37 86.58 -20.98
N PRO A 143 -8.32 87.46 -20.57
CA PRO A 143 -9.38 87.39 -19.53
C PRO A 143 -10.76 87.92 -20.05
N LYS A 144 -11.84 87.78 -19.27
CA LYS A 144 -12.95 88.75 -19.11
C LYS A 144 -13.87 88.32 -17.98
#